data_AF-A0A9P0FW31-F1
#
_entry.id   AF-A0A9P0FW31-F1
#
_cell.length_a   1.000
_cell.length_b   1.000
_cell.length_c   1.000
_cell.angle_alpha   90.00
_cell.angle_beta   90.00
_cell.angle_gamma   90.00
#
_symmetry.space_group_name_H-M   'P 1'
#
loop_
_entity.id
_entity.type
_entity.pdbx_description
1 polymer ?
#
loop_
_entity_poly.entity_id
_entity_poly.type
_entity_poly.pdbx_seq_one_letter_code
_entity_poly.pdbx_strand_id
1 'polypeptide(L)'
;MSDVLHYPIDHTKKYYDQIMHDDKRIHPFRSTPFIISFSENIITAFDIQTFIQLGLRVIKFKMSKVTMAERVKLLEVLDNALKWCCEKYNVSAWPVGLAIEIPNVIVKTGYRENKDQEWITIKDGSYIIMTGDENYFERCTETRIYMDDPYTLATLKVGTEITIDFGEIMLECAELIDSLNIKCLVLKGGKIKDQEIVCMRGVKHVKPALMKSDRDIISFAREHSFDIVLVNSVRYATTPETVRRLFPDKDPLIISAICEREGLENIDDIIKNSDAIILAREFLAYEIADKFKMISIQLYVSGKCKQYGRPLFISGNIMESLNNSKRLSGCVLNDITNIVQHKAGFAMRKCTDPKQLIKAMQVLNSICKVVEPLVDDIHFWRKSYEYKMPLNAAEAAVLGAVLMAQQTKARVLIVPTVSGKTVRQVIHMCQDLYIIAITTTALRANQLQLFRGVFPIIYDKKFSKNWNKDMDARIQFAVAYAIKFEALKENSNYVVLRKSLPTSSYNEHVSAWTVLSSEDKLMLRIADKEAQAHLTYSEKMYCPMRQ
;
A
#
# COMPACT_ATOMS: atom_id res chain seq x y z
N MET A 1 -41.09 -40.59 16.82
CA MET A 1 -39.70 -40.22 16.53
C MET A 1 -39.60 -40.04 15.03
N SER A 2 -39.80 -38.81 14.54
CA SER A 2 -39.54 -38.46 13.14
C SER A 2 -38.17 -37.81 13.09
N ASP A 3 -37.25 -38.44 12.37
CA ASP A 3 -35.91 -37.93 12.09
C ASP A 3 -36.01 -36.57 11.41
N VAL A 4 -35.88 -35.48 12.19
CA VAL A 4 -35.51 -34.18 11.64
C VAL A 4 -33.99 -34.17 11.57
N LEU A 5 -33.44 -34.88 10.59
CA LEU A 5 -32.09 -34.60 10.12
C LEU A 5 -32.13 -33.16 9.60
N HIS A 6 -31.59 -32.21 10.36
CA HIS A 6 -31.33 -30.88 9.86
C HIS A 6 -30.43 -31.02 8.63
N TYR A 7 -30.98 -30.80 7.43
CA TYR A 7 -30.18 -30.68 6.23
C TYR A 7 -29.11 -29.59 6.49
N PRO A 8 -27.82 -29.88 6.24
CA PRO A 8 -26.80 -28.86 6.37
C PRO A 8 -27.16 -27.69 5.45
N ILE A 9 -27.11 -26.48 5.98
CA ILE A 9 -27.32 -25.27 5.18
C ILE A 9 -26.28 -25.30 4.05
N ASP A 10 -26.74 -25.30 2.80
CA ASP A 10 -25.85 -25.27 1.64
C ASP A 10 -25.26 -23.87 1.47
N HIS A 11 -24.25 -23.59 2.30
CA HIS A 11 -23.47 -22.36 2.27
C HIS A 11 -22.84 -22.13 0.90
N THR A 12 -22.54 -23.19 0.13
CA THR A 12 -21.95 -23.08 -1.20
C THR A 12 -22.95 -22.62 -2.24
N LYS A 13 -24.20 -23.11 -2.22
CA LYS A 13 -25.27 -22.61 -3.08
C LYS A 13 -25.64 -21.18 -2.74
N LYS A 14 -25.72 -20.85 -1.44
CA LYS A 14 -25.92 -19.46 -0.98
C LYS A 14 -24.81 -18.52 -1.47
N TYR A 15 -23.56 -18.96 -1.47
CA TYR A 15 -22.44 -18.19 -1.99
C TYR A 15 -22.48 -18.07 -3.53
N TYR A 16 -22.79 -19.15 -4.25
CA TYR A 16 -22.99 -19.11 -5.70
C TYR A 16 -24.11 -18.16 -6.11
N ASP A 17 -25.25 -18.20 -5.42
CA ASP A 17 -26.38 -17.31 -5.71
C ASP A 17 -26.01 -15.85 -5.42
N GLN A 18 -25.16 -15.59 -4.41
CA GLN A 18 -24.59 -14.26 -4.17
C GLN A 18 -23.69 -13.80 -5.32
N ILE A 19 -22.85 -14.68 -5.86
CA ILE A 19 -21.96 -14.33 -6.98
C ILE A 19 -22.78 -14.03 -8.25
N MET A 20 -23.79 -14.85 -8.54
CA MET A 20 -24.46 -14.84 -9.84
C MET A 20 -25.67 -13.91 -9.94
N HIS A 21 -26.33 -13.59 -8.81
CA HIS A 21 -27.64 -12.92 -8.83
C HIS A 21 -27.75 -11.68 -7.93
N ASP A 22 -26.73 -11.36 -7.13
CA ASP A 22 -26.75 -10.23 -6.19
C ASP A 22 -26.03 -8.99 -6.74
N ASP A 23 -26.52 -8.48 -7.89
CA ASP A 23 -26.06 -7.21 -8.51
C ASP A 23 -26.21 -5.98 -7.58
N LYS A 24 -26.93 -6.13 -6.46
CA LYS A 24 -27.24 -5.06 -5.51
C LYS A 24 -26.14 -4.79 -4.47
N ARG A 25 -25.03 -5.54 -4.49
CA ARG A 25 -23.93 -5.42 -3.51
C ARG A 25 -22.71 -4.63 -3.96
N ILE A 26 -22.78 -3.84 -5.03
CA ILE A 26 -21.70 -2.89 -5.35
C ILE A 26 -21.46 -2.04 -4.10
N HIS A 27 -20.28 -2.22 -3.51
CA HIS A 27 -19.89 -1.43 -2.36
C HIS A 27 -19.87 0.03 -2.79
N PRO A 28 -20.53 0.96 -2.05
CA PRO A 28 -20.47 2.36 -2.41
C PRO A 28 -19.01 2.85 -2.38
N PHE A 29 -18.16 2.19 -1.58
CA PHE A 29 -16.80 2.60 -1.33
C PHE A 29 -15.78 1.51 -1.60
N ARG A 30 -14.64 1.93 -2.14
CA ARG A 30 -13.45 1.11 -2.22
C ARG A 30 -12.73 1.05 -0.87
N SER A 31 -12.47 -0.16 -0.40
CA SER A 31 -11.70 -0.45 0.81
C SER A 31 -10.21 -0.57 0.50
N THR A 32 -9.88 -1.09 -0.68
CA THR A 32 -8.51 -1.40 -1.10
C THR A 32 -7.67 -0.12 -1.22
N PRO A 33 -6.50 -0.02 -0.57
CA PRO A 33 -5.64 1.14 -0.68
C PRO A 33 -4.74 1.06 -1.92
N PHE A 34 -4.47 2.21 -2.54
CA PHE A 34 -3.51 2.36 -3.64
C PHE A 34 -2.33 3.24 -3.19
N ILE A 35 -1.12 2.78 -3.49
CA ILE A 35 0.12 3.55 -3.38
C ILE A 35 0.52 3.94 -4.80
N ILE A 36 0.60 5.23 -5.08
CA ILE A 36 0.92 5.75 -6.42
C ILE A 36 2.30 6.39 -6.41
N SER A 37 3.16 5.96 -7.33
CA SER A 37 4.51 6.51 -7.48
C SER A 37 4.51 7.81 -8.28
N PHE A 38 5.07 8.88 -7.72
CA PHE A 38 5.39 10.12 -8.42
C PHE A 38 6.90 10.20 -8.61
N SER A 39 7.36 10.39 -9.84
CA SER A 39 8.79 10.33 -10.15
C SER A 39 9.32 11.44 -11.06
N GLU A 40 8.50 12.35 -11.59
CA GLU A 40 8.93 13.33 -12.61
C GLU A 40 8.09 14.63 -12.54
N ASN A 41 8.64 15.77 -12.99
CA ASN A 41 8.01 17.12 -12.99
C ASN A 41 6.78 17.27 -13.90
N ILE A 42 6.22 16.17 -14.40
CA ILE A 42 5.11 16.15 -15.37
C ILE A 42 3.76 16.28 -14.66
N ILE A 43 3.68 15.93 -13.37
CA ILE A 43 2.44 15.91 -12.60
C ILE A 43 2.11 17.32 -12.10
N THR A 44 0.92 17.81 -12.47
CA THR A 44 0.41 19.12 -12.01
C THR A 44 -0.47 18.98 -10.76
N ALA A 45 -0.76 20.10 -10.09
CA ALA A 45 -1.69 20.10 -8.97
C ALA A 45 -3.09 19.61 -9.37
N PHE A 46 -3.53 19.94 -10.60
CA PHE A 46 -4.82 19.49 -11.14
C PHE A 46 -4.88 17.96 -11.32
N ASP A 47 -3.78 17.35 -11.75
CA ASP A 47 -3.68 15.89 -11.85
C ASP A 47 -3.81 15.25 -10.47
N ILE A 48 -3.11 15.79 -9.46
CA ILE A 48 -3.21 15.31 -8.07
C ILE A 48 -4.62 15.45 -7.53
N GLN A 49 -5.29 16.58 -7.76
CA GLN A 49 -6.69 16.78 -7.37
C GLN A 49 -7.60 15.72 -8.01
N THR A 50 -7.35 15.37 -9.27
CA THR A 50 -8.09 14.33 -9.98
C THR A 50 -7.80 12.94 -9.41
N PHE A 51 -6.55 12.63 -9.08
CA PHE A 51 -6.19 11.38 -8.42
C PHE A 51 -6.84 11.25 -7.04
N ILE A 52 -6.85 12.33 -6.25
CA ILE A 52 -7.57 12.38 -4.96
C ILE A 52 -9.06 12.10 -5.17
N GLN A 53 -9.65 12.66 -6.23
CA GLN A 53 -11.02 12.36 -6.66
C GLN A 53 -11.23 10.98 -7.29
N LEU A 54 -10.18 10.17 -7.43
CA LEU A 54 -10.28 8.76 -7.80
C LEU A 54 -9.83 7.85 -6.65
N GLY A 55 -9.68 8.41 -5.45
CA GLY A 55 -9.38 7.69 -4.23
C GLY A 55 -7.89 7.45 -4.04
N LEU A 56 -7.02 8.34 -4.52
CA LEU A 56 -5.61 8.34 -4.10
C LEU A 56 -5.53 8.45 -2.58
N ARG A 57 -4.81 7.52 -1.96
CA ARG A 57 -4.65 7.44 -0.50
C ARG A 57 -3.21 7.70 -0.06
N VAL A 58 -2.25 7.13 -0.78
CA VAL A 58 -0.82 7.25 -0.47
C VAL A 58 -0.05 7.63 -1.74
N ILE A 59 0.78 8.66 -1.63
CA ILE A 59 1.71 9.08 -2.69
C ILE A 59 3.11 8.65 -2.29
N LYS A 60 3.78 7.92 -3.17
CA LYS A 60 5.16 7.50 -3.01
C LYS A 60 6.07 8.34 -3.90
N PHE A 61 6.99 9.08 -3.28
CA PHE A 61 7.97 9.91 -3.97
C PHE A 61 9.25 9.13 -4.26
N LYS A 62 9.63 9.07 -5.54
CA LYS A 62 10.89 8.48 -5.98
C LYS A 62 11.94 9.57 -6.18
N MET A 63 12.83 9.72 -5.21
CA MET A 63 13.76 10.86 -5.15
C MET A 63 15.16 10.59 -5.73
N SER A 64 15.42 9.38 -6.24
CA SER A 64 16.77 8.92 -6.62
C SER A 64 17.43 9.65 -7.79
N LYS A 65 16.66 10.31 -8.66
CA LYS A 65 17.17 11.02 -9.86
C LYS A 65 16.74 12.49 -9.90
N VAL A 66 16.35 13.04 -8.75
CA VAL A 66 15.71 14.36 -8.63
C VAL A 66 16.58 15.25 -7.74
N THR A 67 16.88 16.45 -8.22
CA THR A 67 17.64 17.47 -7.48
C THR A 67 16.85 17.96 -6.26
N MET A 68 17.51 18.52 -5.24
CA MET A 68 16.79 19.02 -4.05
C MET A 68 15.72 20.08 -4.39
N ALA A 69 16.00 20.97 -5.34
CA ALA A 69 15.05 21.99 -5.78
C ALA A 69 13.78 21.36 -6.40
N GLU A 70 13.95 20.34 -7.23
CA GLU A 70 12.82 19.61 -7.82
C GLU A 70 12.04 18.81 -6.77
N ARG A 71 12.72 18.22 -5.77
CA ARG A 71 12.05 17.52 -4.66
C ARG A 71 11.14 18.46 -3.88
N VAL A 72 11.61 19.66 -3.57
CA VAL A 72 10.82 20.70 -2.87
C VAL A 72 9.64 21.15 -3.73
N LYS A 73 9.88 21.42 -5.02
CA LYS A 73 8.82 21.79 -5.96
C LYS A 73 7.69 20.76 -6.04
N LEU A 74 8.03 19.46 -6.03
CA LEU A 74 7.03 18.39 -6.03
C LEU A 74 6.16 18.41 -4.75
N LEU A 75 6.74 18.73 -3.59
CA LEU A 75 6.00 18.89 -2.34
C LEU A 75 5.09 20.14 -2.38
N GLU A 76 5.54 21.23 -2.98
CA GLU A 76 4.72 22.44 -3.17
C GLU A 76 3.51 22.18 -4.08
N VAL A 77 3.70 21.42 -5.17
CA VAL A 77 2.60 21.01 -6.06
C VAL A 77 1.55 20.18 -5.31
N LEU A 78 2.00 19.28 -4.42
CA LEU A 78 1.10 18.52 -3.55
C LEU A 78 0.36 19.41 -2.55
N ASP A 79 1.07 20.32 -1.87
CA ASP A 79 0.47 21.24 -0.89
C ASP A 79 -0.63 22.10 -1.54
N ASN A 80 -0.41 22.61 -2.75
CA ASN A 80 -1.41 23.35 -3.52
C ASN A 80 -2.65 22.49 -3.84
N ALA A 81 -2.45 21.22 -4.20
CA ALA A 81 -3.57 20.30 -4.45
C ALA A 81 -4.37 20.00 -3.17
N LEU A 82 -3.69 19.83 -2.03
CA LEU A 82 -4.33 19.57 -0.74
C LEU A 82 -5.08 20.79 -0.21
N LYS A 83 -4.52 22.00 -0.32
CA LYS A 83 -5.20 23.26 0.01
C LYS A 83 -6.52 23.40 -0.75
N TRP A 84 -6.49 23.13 -2.05
CA TRP A 84 -7.71 23.12 -2.86
C TRP A 84 -8.73 22.09 -2.37
N CYS A 85 -8.30 20.88 -1.96
CA CYS A 85 -9.22 19.91 -1.36
C CYS A 85 -9.80 20.42 -0.04
N CYS A 86 -9.00 21.03 0.83
CA CYS A 86 -9.45 21.63 2.08
C CYS A 86 -10.54 22.68 1.83
N GLU A 87 -10.30 23.61 0.89
CA GLU A 87 -11.27 24.65 0.49
C GLU A 87 -12.54 24.03 -0.10
N LYS A 88 -12.41 23.14 -1.08
CA LYS A 88 -13.54 22.50 -1.76
C LYS A 88 -14.45 21.72 -0.81
N TYR A 89 -13.86 21.03 0.17
CA TYR A 89 -14.61 20.15 1.08
C TYR A 89 -14.88 20.77 2.44
N ASN A 90 -14.45 22.02 2.67
CA ASN A 90 -14.57 22.76 3.92
C ASN A 90 -14.04 21.95 5.13
N VAL A 91 -12.80 21.50 5.02
CA VAL A 91 -12.07 20.79 6.08
C VAL A 91 -10.72 21.45 6.33
N SER A 92 -10.24 21.41 7.57
CA SER A 92 -8.94 22.00 7.93
C SER A 92 -7.74 21.26 7.33
N ALA A 93 -7.87 19.97 7.08
CA ALA A 93 -6.82 19.15 6.48
C ALA A 93 -7.43 17.97 5.72
N TRP A 94 -6.83 17.65 4.57
CA TRP A 94 -7.20 16.50 3.77
C TRP A 94 -6.15 15.38 3.91
N PRO A 95 -6.52 14.20 4.42
CA PRO A 95 -5.55 13.17 4.75
C PRO A 95 -5.03 12.45 3.52
N VAL A 96 -3.73 12.54 3.24
CA VAL A 96 -3.03 11.78 2.20
C VAL A 96 -1.70 11.31 2.77
N GLY A 97 -1.42 10.00 2.68
CA GLY A 97 -0.17 9.41 3.14
C GLY A 97 1.00 9.85 2.26
N LEU A 98 1.96 10.55 2.84
CA LEU A 98 3.19 10.95 2.17
C LEU A 98 4.29 9.90 2.40
N ALA A 99 4.62 9.13 1.36
CA ALA A 99 5.65 8.09 1.39
C ALA A 99 6.89 8.50 0.60
N ILE A 100 8.08 8.20 1.13
CA ILE A 100 9.34 8.32 0.39
C ILE A 100 9.88 6.93 0.05
N GLU A 101 10.38 6.76 -1.17
CA GLU A 101 11.04 5.53 -1.60
C GLU A 101 12.55 5.64 -1.39
N ILE A 102 13.09 4.67 -0.66
CA ILE A 102 14.51 4.39 -0.58
C ILE A 102 14.79 3.29 -1.61
N PRO A 103 15.53 3.61 -2.70
CA PRO A 103 15.74 2.68 -3.81
C PRO A 103 16.41 1.38 -3.41
N ASN A 104 17.27 1.44 -2.39
CA ASN A 104 17.98 0.37 -1.69
C ASN A 104 18.26 -0.91 -2.49
N VAL A 105 19.53 -1.26 -2.67
CA VAL A 105 20.01 -2.59 -3.15
C VAL A 105 19.57 -3.02 -4.56
N ILE A 106 18.61 -2.38 -5.23
CA ILE A 106 18.28 -2.68 -6.64
C ILE A 106 19.53 -2.53 -7.50
N VAL A 107 19.95 -3.62 -8.13
CA VAL A 107 21.15 -3.67 -8.97
C VAL A 107 20.84 -3.18 -10.38
N LYS A 108 21.75 -2.40 -10.97
CA LYS A 108 21.60 -1.78 -12.27
C LYS A 108 22.87 -1.78 -13.10
N THR A 109 22.68 -1.66 -14.40
CA THR A 109 23.75 -1.38 -15.35
C THR A 109 24.24 0.07 -15.25
N GLY A 110 25.41 0.33 -15.83
CA GLY A 110 25.94 1.69 -16.02
C GLY A 110 25.25 2.46 -17.15
N TYR A 111 25.90 3.53 -17.57
CA TYR A 111 25.61 4.32 -18.75
C TYR A 111 26.51 3.89 -19.91
N ARG A 112 25.97 4.03 -21.12
CA ARG A 112 26.65 3.71 -22.37
C ARG A 112 27.81 4.67 -22.63
N GLU A 113 28.90 4.13 -23.21
CA GLU A 113 30.04 4.94 -23.65
C GLU A 113 29.65 5.87 -24.80
N ASN A 114 28.93 5.33 -25.80
CA ASN A 114 28.44 6.10 -26.93
C ASN A 114 27.06 6.70 -26.62
N LYS A 115 27.02 8.01 -26.38
CA LYS A 115 25.80 8.77 -26.06
C LYS A 115 24.93 9.08 -27.27
N ASP A 116 25.44 8.88 -28.50
CA ASP A 116 24.67 9.09 -29.74
C ASP A 116 23.72 7.92 -30.06
N GLN A 117 23.93 6.76 -29.42
CA GLN A 117 23.09 5.57 -29.62
C GLN A 117 22.00 5.47 -28.57
N GLU A 118 20.77 5.17 -29.00
CA GLU A 118 19.62 4.96 -28.11
C GLU A 118 19.64 3.64 -27.32
N TRP A 119 20.53 2.69 -27.63
CA TRP A 119 20.78 1.47 -26.86
C TRP A 119 22.07 0.75 -27.34
N ILE A 120 22.63 -0.13 -26.50
CA ILE A 120 23.64 -1.14 -26.91
C ILE A 120 22.91 -2.40 -27.39
N THR A 121 23.38 -3.01 -28.47
CA THR A 121 22.83 -4.28 -28.97
C THR A 121 23.74 -5.44 -28.58
N ILE A 122 23.21 -6.39 -27.80
CA ILE A 122 23.91 -7.60 -27.39
C ILE A 122 23.45 -8.76 -28.28
N LYS A 123 24.38 -9.54 -28.82
CA LYS A 123 24.11 -10.65 -29.75
C LYS A 123 24.02 -11.98 -29.03
N ASP A 124 23.11 -12.83 -29.47
CA ASP A 124 22.97 -14.21 -28.99
C ASP A 124 24.28 -14.99 -29.18
N GLY A 125 24.65 -15.80 -28.18
CA GLY A 125 25.84 -16.64 -28.22
C GLY A 125 27.18 -15.91 -28.10
N SER A 126 27.18 -14.57 -28.00
CA SER A 126 28.41 -13.82 -27.74
C SER A 126 28.85 -13.93 -26.29
N TYR A 127 30.08 -13.51 -26.00
CA TYR A 127 30.58 -13.35 -24.64
C TYR A 127 30.70 -11.87 -24.31
N ILE A 128 30.28 -11.52 -23.09
CA ILE A 128 30.43 -10.18 -22.53
C ILE A 128 31.07 -10.24 -21.15
N ILE A 129 31.71 -9.14 -20.74
CA ILE A 129 32.25 -8.99 -19.40
C ILE A 129 31.28 -8.17 -18.56
N MET A 130 30.75 -8.74 -17.49
CA MET A 130 30.09 -7.96 -16.44
C MET A 130 31.16 -7.49 -15.46
N THR A 131 31.20 -6.19 -15.21
CA THR A 131 32.24 -5.57 -14.36
C THR A 131 31.65 -4.74 -13.22
N GLY A 132 32.24 -4.83 -12.04
CA GLY A 132 31.97 -3.97 -10.89
C GLY A 132 32.94 -2.78 -10.77
N ASP A 133 33.82 -2.58 -11.76
CA ASP A 133 34.77 -1.45 -11.77
C ASP A 133 34.06 -0.14 -12.14
N GLU A 134 34.03 0.81 -11.21
CA GLU A 134 33.39 2.12 -11.35
C GLU A 134 33.92 2.92 -12.55
N ASN A 135 35.14 2.64 -13.06
CA ASN A 135 35.66 3.26 -14.28
C ASN A 135 34.78 2.98 -15.52
N TYR A 136 34.00 1.90 -15.49
CA TYR A 136 33.06 1.53 -16.55
C TYR A 136 31.64 2.02 -16.30
N PHE A 137 31.38 2.76 -15.22
CA PHE A 137 30.06 3.28 -14.90
C PHE A 137 29.43 4.10 -16.03
N GLU A 138 30.22 4.91 -16.75
CA GLU A 138 29.75 5.64 -17.94
C GLU A 138 30.31 5.09 -19.26
N ARG A 139 30.82 3.86 -19.26
CA ARG A 139 31.54 3.28 -20.40
C ARG A 139 31.08 1.87 -20.73
N CYS A 140 29.77 1.62 -20.61
CA CYS A 140 29.19 0.35 -21.04
C CYS A 140 29.24 0.24 -22.58
N THR A 141 29.59 -0.94 -23.08
CA THR A 141 29.71 -1.29 -24.51
C THR A 141 29.11 -2.67 -24.77
N GLU A 142 29.06 -3.09 -26.04
CA GLU A 142 28.59 -4.42 -26.43
C GLU A 142 29.41 -5.60 -25.89
N THR A 143 30.64 -5.35 -25.42
CA THR A 143 31.53 -6.38 -24.87
C THR A 143 31.75 -6.25 -23.36
N ARG A 144 31.40 -5.12 -22.74
CA ARG A 144 31.61 -4.89 -21.31
C ARG A 144 30.50 -4.02 -20.71
N ILE A 145 29.83 -4.55 -19.69
CA ILE A 145 28.70 -3.90 -19.01
C ILE A 145 29.02 -3.75 -17.53
N TYR A 146 28.88 -2.52 -17.01
CA TYR A 146 29.02 -2.26 -15.58
C TYR A 146 27.80 -2.76 -14.80
N MET A 147 28.01 -3.22 -13.56
CA MET A 147 26.99 -3.61 -12.59
C MET A 147 27.26 -2.93 -11.24
N ASP A 148 26.29 -2.19 -10.71
CA ASP A 148 26.43 -1.41 -9.47
C ASP A 148 26.39 -2.24 -8.17
N ASP A 149 26.87 -3.48 -8.22
CA ASP A 149 26.99 -4.38 -7.08
C ASP A 149 28.29 -5.19 -7.13
N PRO A 150 29.46 -4.52 -6.95
CA PRO A 150 30.75 -5.20 -6.94
C PRO A 150 30.85 -6.23 -5.80
N TYR A 151 30.11 -6.03 -4.70
CA TYR A 151 30.12 -6.92 -3.54
C TYR A 151 29.54 -8.29 -3.89
N THR A 152 28.37 -8.31 -4.51
CA THR A 152 27.72 -9.57 -4.89
C THR A 152 28.40 -10.20 -6.10
N LEU A 153 28.91 -9.39 -7.05
CA LEU A 153 29.65 -9.86 -8.22
C LEU A 153 30.81 -10.79 -7.83
N ALA A 154 31.58 -10.41 -6.80
CA ALA A 154 32.70 -11.19 -6.28
C ALA A 154 32.32 -12.57 -5.70
N THR A 155 31.03 -12.80 -5.44
CA THR A 155 30.51 -14.06 -4.85
C THR A 155 29.76 -14.95 -5.83
N LEU A 156 29.64 -14.51 -7.09
CA LEU A 156 28.99 -15.28 -8.14
C LEU A 156 29.76 -16.55 -8.46
N LYS A 157 29.03 -17.56 -8.94
CA LYS A 157 29.58 -18.85 -9.33
C LYS A 157 29.37 -19.08 -10.82
N VAL A 158 30.25 -19.86 -11.44
CA VAL A 158 30.03 -20.36 -12.80
C VAL A 158 28.67 -21.08 -12.86
N GLY A 159 27.92 -20.83 -13.93
CA GLY A 159 26.54 -21.29 -14.12
C GLY A 159 25.48 -20.38 -13.49
N THR A 160 25.85 -19.27 -12.84
CA THR A 160 24.84 -18.32 -12.33
C THR A 160 24.13 -17.62 -13.47
N GLU A 161 22.79 -17.67 -13.46
CA GLU A 161 21.95 -16.95 -14.40
C GLU A 161 21.77 -15.49 -13.97
N ILE A 162 22.04 -14.57 -14.90
CA ILE A 162 21.90 -13.13 -14.71
C ILE A 162 20.94 -12.60 -15.77
N THR A 163 19.96 -11.80 -15.36
CA THR A 163 19.02 -11.18 -16.29
C THR A 163 19.13 -9.68 -16.26
N ILE A 164 19.09 -9.04 -17.43
CA ILE A 164 19.04 -7.58 -17.57
C ILE A 164 17.69 -7.18 -18.16
N ASP A 165 17.10 -6.12 -17.61
CA ASP A 165 15.78 -5.58 -17.95
C ASP A 165 14.70 -6.69 -17.94
N PHE A 166 14.49 -7.30 -16.76
CA PHE A 166 13.44 -8.31 -16.56
C PHE A 166 13.49 -9.45 -17.60
N GLY A 167 14.69 -9.96 -17.89
CA GLY A 167 14.88 -11.10 -18.79
C GLY A 167 14.74 -10.77 -20.28
N GLU A 168 14.72 -9.49 -20.66
CA GLU A 168 14.96 -9.10 -22.04
C GLU A 168 16.31 -9.63 -22.52
N ILE A 169 17.32 -9.58 -21.65
CA ILE A 169 18.61 -10.23 -21.86
C ILE A 169 18.86 -11.26 -20.76
N MET A 170 19.37 -12.42 -21.18
CA MET A 170 19.72 -13.52 -20.29
C MET A 170 21.18 -13.90 -20.51
N LEU A 171 21.92 -13.96 -19.42
CA LEU A 171 23.34 -14.26 -19.37
C LEU A 171 23.56 -15.44 -18.42
N GLU A 172 24.61 -16.22 -18.70
CA GLU A 172 25.12 -17.23 -17.79
C GLU A 172 26.59 -16.93 -17.49
N CYS A 173 26.95 -16.90 -16.20
CA CYS A 173 28.35 -16.74 -15.80
C CYS A 173 29.17 -17.95 -16.29
N ALA A 174 30.02 -17.74 -17.28
CA ALA A 174 30.82 -18.79 -17.88
C ALA A 174 32.20 -18.93 -17.20
N GLU A 175 32.77 -17.82 -16.73
CA GLU A 175 34.11 -17.78 -16.14
C GLU A 175 34.22 -16.63 -15.13
N LEU A 176 34.87 -16.89 -13.99
CA LEU A 176 35.24 -15.87 -13.01
C LEU A 176 36.64 -15.35 -13.37
N ILE A 177 36.75 -14.10 -13.80
CA ILE A 177 38.04 -13.52 -14.22
C ILE A 177 38.79 -13.03 -12.98
N ASP A 178 38.15 -12.19 -12.18
CA ASP A 178 38.68 -11.65 -10.93
C ASP A 178 37.52 -11.18 -10.00
N SER A 179 37.82 -10.49 -8.90
CA SER A 179 36.81 -10.04 -7.94
C SER A 179 35.83 -8.99 -8.48
N LEU A 180 36.18 -8.29 -9.56
CA LEU A 180 35.38 -7.25 -10.18
C LEU A 180 34.89 -7.64 -11.58
N ASN A 181 35.37 -8.73 -12.18
CA ASN A 181 35.05 -9.08 -13.55
C ASN A 181 34.63 -10.55 -13.67
N ILE A 182 33.50 -10.78 -14.33
CA ILE A 182 33.08 -12.10 -14.76
C ILE A 182 32.80 -12.10 -16.25
N LYS A 183 33.12 -13.22 -16.91
CA LYS A 183 32.76 -13.46 -18.30
C LYS A 183 31.43 -14.19 -18.35
N CYS A 184 30.50 -13.69 -19.14
CA CYS A 184 29.18 -14.27 -19.28
C CYS A 184 28.92 -14.67 -20.74
N LEU A 185 28.32 -15.84 -20.92
CA LEU A 185 27.72 -16.26 -22.19
C LEU A 185 26.34 -15.61 -22.33
N VAL A 186 26.06 -15.01 -23.48
CA VAL A 186 24.74 -14.46 -23.79
C VAL A 186 23.82 -15.59 -24.27
N LEU A 187 22.90 -16.01 -23.41
CA LEU A 187 21.87 -17.00 -23.74
C LEU A 187 20.75 -16.39 -24.60
N LYS A 188 20.39 -15.14 -24.30
CA LYS A 188 19.44 -14.33 -25.07
C LYS A 188 19.94 -12.88 -25.11
N GLY A 189 20.24 -12.39 -26.30
CA GLY A 189 20.63 -11.01 -26.56
C GLY A 189 19.44 -10.08 -26.70
N GLY A 190 19.71 -8.81 -26.94
CA GLY A 190 18.69 -7.76 -26.91
C GLY A 190 19.28 -6.36 -26.86
N LYS A 191 18.45 -5.39 -26.47
CA LYS A 191 18.83 -3.98 -26.36
C LYS A 191 19.01 -3.59 -24.90
N ILE A 192 20.16 -3.01 -24.56
CA ILE A 192 20.43 -2.44 -23.22
C ILE A 192 20.38 -0.92 -23.32
N LYS A 193 19.55 -0.27 -22.50
CA LYS A 193 19.61 1.17 -22.27
C LYS A 193 20.42 1.48 -21.00
N ASP A 194 20.52 2.75 -20.65
CA ASP A 194 21.20 3.15 -19.42
C ASP A 194 20.42 2.71 -18.18
N GLN A 195 21.14 2.29 -17.14
CA GLN A 195 20.57 2.07 -15.81
C GLN A 195 19.47 0.99 -15.78
N GLU A 196 19.62 -0.04 -16.62
CA GLU A 196 18.70 -1.17 -16.67
C GLU A 196 18.88 -2.08 -15.46
N ILE A 197 17.79 -2.71 -15.03
CA ILE A 197 17.78 -3.53 -13.81
C ILE A 197 18.49 -4.85 -14.07
N VAL A 198 19.31 -5.28 -13.11
CA VAL A 198 20.01 -6.57 -13.12
C VAL A 198 19.47 -7.44 -11.99
N CYS A 199 19.09 -8.67 -12.29
CA CYS A 199 18.70 -9.68 -11.30
C CYS A 199 19.64 -10.88 -11.39
N MET A 200 19.93 -11.52 -10.26
CA MET A 200 20.91 -12.62 -10.15
C MET A 200 20.26 -13.82 -9.49
N ARG A 201 19.89 -14.82 -10.30
CA ARG A 201 19.01 -15.89 -9.83
C ARG A 201 19.68 -16.79 -8.80
N GLY A 202 19.00 -16.98 -7.67
CA GLY A 202 19.45 -17.89 -6.62
C GLY A 202 20.70 -17.43 -5.87
N VAL A 203 21.09 -16.17 -6.03
CA VAL A 203 22.28 -15.58 -5.40
C VAL A 203 21.92 -14.97 -4.05
N LYS A 204 22.86 -15.07 -3.11
CA LYS A 204 22.80 -14.34 -1.85
C LYS A 204 23.45 -12.98 -2.02
N HIS A 205 22.69 -11.90 -1.85
CA HIS A 205 23.24 -10.58 -2.09
C HIS A 205 24.14 -10.16 -0.92
N VAL A 206 25.30 -9.58 -1.22
CA VAL A 206 26.26 -9.12 -0.21
C VAL A 206 26.28 -7.59 -0.09
N LYS A 207 25.70 -6.88 -1.06
CA LYS A 207 25.52 -5.41 -1.03
C LYS A 207 24.99 -4.94 0.32
N PRO A 208 25.55 -3.88 0.94
CA PRO A 208 25.05 -3.36 2.20
C PRO A 208 23.56 -3.01 2.16
N ALA A 209 22.87 -3.18 3.29
CA ALA A 209 21.43 -3.00 3.38
C ALA A 209 20.95 -1.53 3.33
N LEU A 210 21.85 -0.55 3.48
CA LEU A 210 21.63 0.87 3.28
C LEU A 210 22.94 1.51 2.80
N MET A 211 22.91 2.18 1.66
CA MET A 211 24.03 2.94 1.10
C MET A 211 24.11 4.35 1.72
N LYS A 212 25.21 5.06 1.48
CA LYS A 212 25.36 6.46 1.92
C LYS A 212 24.26 7.36 1.34
N SER A 213 23.96 7.20 0.05
CA SER A 213 22.88 7.93 -0.65
C SER A 213 21.50 7.66 -0.06
N ASP A 214 21.24 6.46 0.47
CA ASP A 214 19.98 6.14 1.14
C ASP A 214 19.83 6.95 2.44
N ARG A 215 20.93 7.22 3.15
CA ARG A 215 20.91 8.05 4.37
C ARG A 215 20.55 9.50 4.07
N ASP A 216 20.96 10.03 2.92
CA ASP A 216 20.61 11.39 2.49
C ASP A 216 19.11 11.49 2.20
N ILE A 217 18.52 10.47 1.58
CA ILE A 217 17.07 10.38 1.35
C ILE A 217 16.32 10.28 2.69
N ILE A 218 16.82 9.48 3.65
CA ILE A 218 16.25 9.39 5.00
C ILE A 218 16.32 10.72 5.73
N SER A 219 17.43 11.45 5.61
CA SER A 219 17.57 12.79 6.22
C SER A 219 16.55 13.76 5.64
N PHE A 220 16.39 13.77 4.31
CA PHE A 220 15.36 14.57 3.64
C PHE A 220 13.94 14.19 4.09
N ALA A 221 13.65 12.89 4.20
CA ALA A 221 12.37 12.40 4.69
C ALA A 221 12.07 12.90 6.11
N ARG A 222 13.10 12.88 6.96
CA ARG A 222 13.04 13.40 8.33
C ARG A 222 12.82 14.89 8.33
N GLU A 223 13.54 15.68 7.52
CA GLU A 223 13.39 17.13 7.46
C GLU A 223 11.96 17.53 7.06
N HIS A 224 11.42 16.90 6.03
CA HIS A 224 10.10 17.21 5.48
C HIS A 224 8.93 16.42 6.10
N SER A 225 9.17 15.70 7.20
CA SER A 225 8.12 15.00 7.98
C SER A 225 7.30 14.00 7.16
N PHE A 226 7.94 13.19 6.33
CA PHE A 226 7.26 12.12 5.60
C PHE A 226 6.56 11.15 6.57
N ASP A 227 5.31 10.77 6.24
CA ASP A 227 4.48 9.91 7.08
C ASP A 227 4.93 8.44 7.02
N ILE A 228 5.52 8.06 5.89
CA ILE A 228 5.83 6.67 5.52
C ILE A 228 7.22 6.62 4.84
N VAL A 229 8.01 5.62 5.18
CA VAL A 229 9.29 5.30 4.54
C VAL A 229 9.17 3.92 3.92
N LEU A 230 9.36 3.84 2.61
CA LEU A 230 9.34 2.59 1.86
C LEU A 230 10.77 2.20 1.51
N VAL A 231 11.18 1.02 1.95
CA VAL A 231 12.52 0.48 1.74
C VAL A 231 12.41 -0.66 0.74
N ASN A 232 13.05 -0.53 -0.42
CA ASN A 232 13.12 -1.60 -1.39
C ASN A 232 14.10 -2.71 -0.96
N SER A 233 13.97 -3.90 -1.56
CA SER A 233 14.95 -4.98 -1.46
C SER A 233 15.36 -5.33 -0.02
N VAL A 234 14.36 -5.43 0.86
CA VAL A 234 14.57 -5.75 2.27
C VAL A 234 14.77 -7.26 2.40
N ARG A 235 15.95 -7.63 2.90
CA ARG A 235 16.38 -9.03 3.06
C ARG A 235 16.44 -9.50 4.51
N TYR A 236 16.56 -8.56 5.45
CA TYR A 236 16.70 -8.84 6.87
C TYR A 236 15.90 -7.86 7.71
N ALA A 237 15.46 -8.30 8.89
CA ALA A 237 14.71 -7.49 9.84
C ALA A 237 15.51 -6.31 10.42
N THR A 238 16.84 -6.43 10.43
CA THR A 238 17.75 -5.36 10.85
C THR A 238 17.65 -4.11 9.98
N THR A 239 17.22 -4.23 8.71
CA THR A 239 17.04 -3.09 7.81
C THR A 239 15.93 -2.15 8.28
N PRO A 240 14.65 -2.59 8.43
CA PRO A 240 13.60 -1.71 8.94
C PRO A 240 13.88 -1.23 10.38
N GLU A 241 14.54 -2.04 11.22
CA GLU A 241 14.98 -1.58 12.55
C GLU A 241 15.98 -0.42 12.47
N THR A 242 16.97 -0.52 11.59
CA THR A 242 17.98 0.52 11.37
C THR A 242 17.34 1.78 10.84
N VAL A 243 16.45 1.66 9.85
CA VAL A 243 15.69 2.79 9.30
C VAL A 243 14.89 3.47 10.42
N ARG A 244 14.20 2.71 11.28
CA ARG A 244 13.43 3.27 12.40
C ARG A 244 14.30 4.08 13.36
N ARG A 245 15.51 3.59 13.69
CA ARG A 245 16.46 4.29 14.58
C ARG A 245 16.96 5.62 14.01
N LEU A 246 16.88 5.82 12.69
CA LEU A 246 17.26 7.09 12.06
C LEU A 246 16.17 8.19 12.20
N PHE A 247 15.03 7.86 12.80
CA PHE A 247 13.94 8.79 13.14
C PHE A 247 13.71 8.81 14.67
N PRO A 248 14.59 9.42 15.49
CA PRO A 248 14.45 9.40 16.94
C PRO A 248 13.20 10.15 17.45
N ASP A 249 12.89 11.31 16.85
CA ASP A 249 11.80 12.19 17.27
C ASP A 249 10.59 12.16 16.33
N LYS A 250 10.60 11.23 15.36
CA LYS A 250 9.52 11.05 14.38
C LYS A 250 9.10 9.59 14.36
N ASP A 251 7.85 9.34 14.00
CA ASP A 251 7.29 7.99 14.00
C ASP A 251 6.70 7.64 12.63
N PRO A 252 7.50 7.62 11.54
CA PRO A 252 7.01 7.20 10.24
C PRO A 252 6.69 5.70 10.21
N LEU A 253 5.74 5.30 9.37
CA LEU A 253 5.52 3.87 9.11
C LEU A 253 6.57 3.34 8.14
N ILE A 254 7.04 2.12 8.36
CA ILE A 254 8.02 1.48 7.48
C ILE A 254 7.36 0.43 6.61
N ILE A 255 7.43 0.60 5.29
CA ILE A 255 7.03 -0.42 4.31
C ILE A 255 8.29 -1.13 3.82
N SER A 256 8.31 -2.45 3.91
CA SER A 256 9.42 -3.26 3.37
C SER A 256 8.98 -3.93 2.07
N ALA A 257 9.67 -3.63 0.97
CA ALA A 257 9.45 -4.33 -0.29
C ALA A 257 10.36 -5.57 -0.36
N ILE A 258 9.74 -6.69 -0.68
CA ILE A 258 10.40 -7.98 -0.89
C ILE A 258 10.58 -8.18 -2.38
N CYS A 259 11.84 -8.07 -2.82
CA CYS A 259 12.24 -8.15 -4.22
C CYS A 259 13.00 -9.44 -4.52
N GLU A 260 13.75 -9.97 -3.55
CA GLU A 260 14.61 -11.14 -3.73
C GLU A 260 14.17 -12.35 -2.89
N ARG A 261 14.74 -13.51 -3.23
CA ARG A 261 14.52 -14.77 -2.50
C ARG A 261 14.91 -14.68 -1.03
N GLU A 262 16.02 -14.02 -0.69
CA GLU A 262 16.46 -13.89 0.72
C GLU A 262 15.41 -13.20 1.60
N GLY A 263 14.72 -12.18 1.06
CA GLY A 263 13.62 -11.51 1.76
C GLY A 263 12.41 -12.44 1.98
N LEU A 264 12.15 -13.39 1.07
CA LEU A 264 11.13 -14.41 1.28
C LEU A 264 11.50 -15.41 2.38
N GLU A 265 12.77 -15.82 2.43
CA GLU A 265 13.28 -16.77 3.43
C GLU A 265 13.20 -16.17 4.84
N ASN A 266 13.42 -14.85 4.98
CA ASN A 266 13.37 -14.11 6.25
C ASN A 266 12.04 -13.38 6.50
N ILE A 267 10.98 -13.70 5.74
CA ILE A 267 9.76 -12.88 5.68
C ILE A 267 9.08 -12.69 7.03
N ASP A 268 9.10 -13.69 7.92
CA ASP A 268 8.45 -13.63 9.23
C ASP A 268 9.05 -12.53 10.12
N ASP A 269 10.38 -12.42 10.15
CA ASP A 269 11.06 -11.44 10.99
C ASP A 269 11.03 -10.03 10.38
N ILE A 270 11.01 -9.94 9.05
CA ILE A 270 10.78 -8.68 8.34
C ILE A 270 9.37 -8.17 8.67
N ILE A 271 8.33 -9.00 8.54
CA ILE A 271 6.94 -8.62 8.84
C ILE A 271 6.77 -8.09 10.28
N LYS A 272 7.44 -8.72 11.26
CA LYS A 272 7.37 -8.26 12.66
C LYS A 272 7.91 -6.84 12.83
N ASN A 273 8.97 -6.50 12.11
CA ASN A 273 9.68 -5.22 12.21
C ASN A 273 9.20 -4.13 11.23
N SER A 274 8.31 -4.48 10.31
CA SER A 274 7.73 -3.56 9.32
C SER A 274 6.26 -3.24 9.64
N ASP A 275 5.80 -2.08 9.20
CA ASP A 275 4.40 -1.66 9.33
C ASP A 275 3.54 -2.14 8.15
N ALA A 276 4.15 -2.42 7.00
CA ALA A 276 3.52 -3.05 5.83
C ALA A 276 4.57 -3.77 4.96
N ILE A 277 4.08 -4.66 4.09
CA ILE A 277 4.91 -5.36 3.10
C ILE A 277 4.46 -5.00 1.69
N ILE A 278 5.41 -4.81 0.78
CA ILE A 278 5.19 -4.87 -0.66
C ILE A 278 5.81 -6.17 -1.19
N LEU A 279 5.05 -6.96 -1.93
CA LEU A 279 5.62 -8.06 -2.73
C LEU A 279 5.85 -7.55 -4.15
N ALA A 280 7.12 -7.34 -4.50
CA ALA A 280 7.53 -6.80 -5.79
C ALA A 280 7.74 -7.94 -6.79
N ARG A 281 6.62 -8.44 -7.34
CA ARG A 281 6.61 -9.66 -8.19
C ARG A 281 7.46 -9.51 -9.44
N GLU A 282 7.59 -8.31 -9.97
CA GLU A 282 8.38 -8.01 -11.15
C GLU A 282 9.87 -8.27 -10.96
N PHE A 283 10.40 -8.11 -9.75
CA PHE A 283 11.78 -8.46 -9.42
C PHE A 283 11.87 -9.93 -9.02
N LEU A 284 10.97 -10.33 -8.11
CA LEU A 284 11.01 -11.64 -7.48
C LEU A 284 10.87 -12.80 -8.47
N ALA A 285 10.11 -12.61 -9.56
CA ALA A 285 9.95 -13.61 -10.61
C ALA A 285 11.26 -13.95 -11.34
N TYR A 286 12.26 -13.06 -11.33
CA TYR A 286 13.57 -13.30 -11.94
C TYR A 286 14.62 -13.77 -10.94
N GLU A 287 14.41 -13.47 -9.65
CA GLU A 287 15.25 -13.90 -8.54
C GLU A 287 15.02 -15.36 -8.11
N ILE A 288 13.80 -15.87 -8.27
CA ILE A 288 13.46 -17.28 -7.97
C ILE A 288 13.70 -18.18 -9.20
N ALA A 289 14.06 -19.45 -8.94
CA ALA A 289 14.33 -20.41 -10.00
C ALA A 289 13.07 -20.79 -10.82
N ASP A 290 11.92 -20.90 -10.15
CA ASP A 290 10.66 -21.31 -10.78
C ASP A 290 9.61 -20.21 -10.66
N LYS A 291 9.54 -19.38 -11.69
CA LYS A 291 8.57 -18.27 -11.78
C LYS A 291 7.12 -18.73 -11.79
N PHE A 292 6.82 -19.99 -12.15
CA PHE A 292 5.45 -20.52 -12.14
C PHE A 292 4.87 -20.62 -10.72
N LYS A 293 5.72 -20.56 -9.69
CA LYS A 293 5.31 -20.54 -8.28
C LYS A 293 4.87 -19.17 -7.77
N MET A 294 4.90 -18.12 -8.59
CA MET A 294 4.69 -16.75 -8.11
C MET A 294 3.34 -16.54 -7.42
N ILE A 295 2.25 -17.11 -7.93
CA ILE A 295 0.94 -17.01 -7.27
C ILE A 295 0.96 -17.71 -5.90
N SER A 296 1.58 -18.89 -5.81
CA SER A 296 1.70 -19.61 -4.52
C SER A 296 2.51 -18.82 -3.49
N ILE A 297 3.58 -18.16 -3.93
CA ILE A 297 4.40 -17.28 -3.07
C ILE A 297 3.59 -16.07 -2.61
N GLN A 298 2.80 -15.44 -3.50
CA GLN A 298 1.89 -14.35 -3.12
C GLN A 298 0.90 -14.78 -2.04
N LEU A 299 0.30 -15.97 -2.17
CA LEU A 299 -0.61 -16.53 -1.17
C LEU A 299 0.09 -16.79 0.16
N TYR A 300 1.30 -17.35 0.11
CA TYR A 300 2.14 -17.56 1.29
C TYR A 300 2.40 -16.25 2.03
N VAL A 301 2.90 -15.22 1.33
CA VAL A 301 3.18 -13.90 1.92
C VAL A 301 1.90 -13.22 2.43
N SER A 302 0.78 -13.35 1.72
CA SER A 302 -0.54 -12.86 2.18
C SER A 302 -0.97 -13.52 3.48
N GLY A 303 -0.83 -14.85 3.58
CA GLY A 303 -1.11 -15.61 4.79
C GLY A 303 -0.28 -15.13 5.98
N LYS A 304 1.04 -14.97 5.80
CA LYS A 304 1.94 -14.43 6.83
C LYS A 304 1.57 -13.01 7.24
N CYS A 305 1.35 -12.10 6.29
CA CYS A 305 0.94 -10.72 6.57
C CYS A 305 -0.35 -10.66 7.40
N LYS A 306 -1.36 -11.47 7.06
CA LYS A 306 -2.60 -11.60 7.83
C LYS A 306 -2.37 -12.19 9.23
N GLN A 307 -1.49 -13.18 9.35
CA GLN A 307 -1.14 -13.77 10.64
C GLN A 307 -0.62 -12.70 11.62
N TYR A 308 0.27 -11.82 11.15
CA TYR A 308 0.87 -10.74 11.94
C TYR A 308 0.10 -9.41 11.92
N GLY A 309 -1.03 -9.32 11.20
CA GLY A 309 -1.82 -8.09 11.12
C GLY A 309 -1.17 -6.95 10.35
N ARG A 310 -0.32 -7.28 9.37
CA ARG A 310 0.33 -6.29 8.50
C ARG A 310 -0.39 -6.21 7.14
N PRO A 311 -0.61 -5.01 6.59
CA PRO A 311 -1.12 -4.88 5.23
C PRO A 311 -0.08 -5.34 4.22
N LEU A 312 -0.56 -6.02 3.19
CA LEU A 312 0.22 -6.47 2.04
C LEU A 312 -0.18 -5.64 0.82
N PHE A 313 0.81 -5.21 0.06
CA PHE A 313 0.65 -4.56 -1.23
C PHE A 313 1.34 -5.39 -2.31
N ILE A 314 0.74 -5.47 -3.48
CA ILE A 314 1.31 -6.17 -4.63
C ILE A 314 1.81 -5.15 -5.65
N SER A 315 3.04 -5.33 -6.13
CA SER A 315 3.60 -4.59 -7.26
C SER A 315 3.90 -5.53 -8.45
N GLY A 316 4.08 -4.92 -9.63
CA GLY A 316 4.42 -5.60 -10.88
C GLY A 316 3.27 -5.72 -11.90
N ASN A 317 3.52 -5.24 -13.13
CA ASN A 317 2.81 -5.42 -14.41
C ASN A 317 1.29 -5.16 -14.53
N ILE A 318 0.62 -4.72 -13.46
CA ILE A 318 -0.82 -4.40 -13.47
C ILE A 318 -1.11 -3.18 -14.36
N MET A 319 -0.28 -2.13 -14.27
CA MET A 319 -0.46 -0.86 -14.98
C MET A 319 -0.01 -0.88 -16.43
N GLU A 320 1.12 -1.50 -16.71
CA GLU A 320 1.72 -1.52 -18.05
C GLU A 320 0.79 -2.22 -19.06
N SER A 321 0.11 -3.28 -18.61
CA SER A 321 -0.90 -3.97 -19.40
C SER A 321 -2.20 -3.16 -19.60
N LEU A 322 -2.54 -2.25 -18.67
CA LEU A 322 -3.71 -1.36 -18.78
C LEU A 322 -3.48 -0.22 -19.79
N ASN A 323 -2.22 0.20 -19.95
CA ASN A 323 -1.84 1.33 -20.79
C ASN A 323 -1.81 0.96 -22.29
N ASN A 324 -1.41 -0.27 -22.62
CA ASN A 324 -1.15 -0.68 -24.00
C ASN A 324 -2.39 -1.20 -24.77
N SER A 325 -3.56 -1.31 -24.13
CA SER A 325 -4.77 -1.87 -24.76
C SER A 325 -6.03 -1.03 -24.56
N LYS A 326 -6.90 -0.99 -25.59
CA LYS A 326 -8.25 -0.42 -25.48
C LYS A 326 -9.16 -1.25 -24.55
N ARG A 327 -8.89 -2.55 -24.39
CA ARG A 327 -9.68 -3.50 -23.57
C ARG A 327 -8.78 -4.27 -22.60
N LEU A 328 -9.20 -4.38 -21.34
CA LEU A 328 -8.47 -5.15 -20.34
C LEU A 328 -8.40 -6.63 -20.75
N SER A 329 -7.20 -7.22 -20.73
CA SER A 329 -7.03 -8.65 -21.01
C SER A 329 -7.59 -9.50 -19.86
N GLY A 330 -8.07 -10.71 -20.17
CA GLY A 330 -8.61 -11.62 -19.15
C GLY A 330 -7.58 -11.98 -18.07
N CYS A 331 -6.31 -12.12 -18.45
CA CYS A 331 -5.22 -12.40 -17.50
C CYS A 331 -5.03 -11.27 -16.48
N VAL A 332 -5.07 -10.01 -16.93
CA VAL A 332 -4.90 -8.85 -16.03
C VAL A 332 -6.12 -8.68 -15.13
N LEU A 333 -7.33 -8.88 -15.67
CA LEU A 333 -8.54 -8.87 -14.85
C LEU A 333 -8.47 -9.92 -13.73
N ASN A 334 -8.10 -11.15 -14.07
CA ASN A 334 -7.96 -12.25 -13.09
C ASN A 334 -6.88 -11.95 -12.04
N ASP A 335 -5.77 -11.34 -12.43
CA ASP A 335 -4.71 -10.95 -11.50
C ASP A 335 -5.20 -9.88 -10.51
N ILE A 336 -5.88 -8.83 -11.01
CA ILE A 336 -6.46 -7.77 -10.16
C ILE A 336 -7.51 -8.35 -9.21
N THR A 337 -8.44 -9.18 -9.70
CA THR A 337 -9.48 -9.77 -8.85
C THR A 337 -8.88 -10.67 -7.78
N ASN A 338 -7.85 -11.46 -8.12
CA ASN A 338 -7.13 -12.29 -7.15
C ASN A 338 -6.49 -11.44 -6.03
N ILE A 339 -5.80 -10.36 -6.38
CA ILE A 339 -5.18 -9.45 -5.40
C ILE A 339 -6.23 -8.88 -4.43
N VAL A 340 -7.38 -8.43 -4.95
CA VAL A 340 -8.47 -7.87 -4.12
C VAL A 340 -9.11 -8.96 -3.25
N GLN A 341 -9.32 -10.17 -3.76
CA GLN A 341 -9.85 -11.30 -2.98
C GLN A 341 -8.95 -11.66 -1.80
N HIS A 342 -7.63 -11.54 -1.97
CA HIS A 342 -6.68 -11.73 -0.87
C HIS A 342 -6.53 -10.51 0.03
N LYS A 343 -7.36 -9.47 -0.14
CA LYS A 343 -7.41 -8.23 0.64
C LYS A 343 -6.09 -7.44 0.61
N ALA A 344 -5.30 -7.61 -0.44
CA ALA A 344 -4.06 -6.87 -0.64
C ALA A 344 -4.31 -5.54 -1.37
N GLY A 345 -3.47 -4.54 -1.10
CA GLY A 345 -3.45 -3.26 -1.80
C GLY A 345 -2.61 -3.28 -3.07
N PHE A 346 -2.63 -2.18 -3.83
CA PHE A 346 -1.84 -2.04 -5.05
C PHE A 346 -0.71 -1.04 -4.85
N ALA A 347 0.52 -1.41 -5.22
CA ALA A 347 1.67 -0.51 -5.29
C ALA A 347 2.01 -0.24 -6.76
N MET A 348 1.62 0.93 -7.26
CA MET A 348 1.70 1.31 -8.68
C MET A 348 3.03 1.98 -8.98
N ARG A 349 3.84 1.39 -9.85
CA ARG A 349 5.30 1.62 -9.97
C ARG A 349 5.72 2.88 -10.72
N LYS A 350 5.11 3.18 -11.87
CA LYS A 350 5.46 4.35 -12.68
C LYS A 350 4.25 4.82 -13.46
N CYS A 351 4.00 6.12 -13.40
CA CYS A 351 3.10 6.81 -14.30
C CYS A 351 3.93 7.84 -15.07
N THR A 352 4.09 7.66 -16.37
CA THR A 352 4.70 8.64 -17.27
C THR A 352 3.65 9.60 -17.85
N ASP A 353 2.38 9.19 -17.89
CA ASP A 353 1.26 9.98 -18.39
C ASP A 353 0.11 10.00 -17.37
N PRO A 354 -0.18 11.15 -16.71
CA PRO A 354 -1.30 11.30 -15.78
C PRO A 354 -2.64 10.75 -16.30
N LYS A 355 -2.92 10.87 -17.60
CA LYS A 355 -4.18 10.40 -18.19
C LYS A 355 -4.33 8.88 -18.14
N GLN A 356 -3.23 8.16 -18.33
CA GLN A 356 -3.21 6.71 -18.25
C GLN A 356 -3.47 6.24 -16.82
N LEU A 357 -2.90 6.93 -15.84
CA LEU A 357 -3.14 6.65 -14.43
C LEU A 357 -4.60 6.91 -14.03
N ILE A 358 -5.21 8.01 -14.49
CA ILE A 358 -6.64 8.28 -14.30
C ILE A 358 -7.48 7.09 -14.79
N LYS A 359 -7.23 6.64 -16.03
CA LYS A 359 -7.96 5.52 -16.62
C LYS A 359 -7.77 4.23 -15.81
N ALA A 360 -6.55 3.94 -15.39
CA ALA A 360 -6.28 2.75 -14.61
C ALA A 360 -6.94 2.79 -13.22
N MET A 361 -6.90 3.93 -12.53
CA MET A 361 -7.57 4.09 -11.24
C MET A 361 -9.08 3.90 -11.37
N GLN A 362 -9.71 4.42 -12.43
CA GLN A 362 -11.13 4.20 -12.70
C GLN A 362 -11.46 2.71 -12.90
N VAL A 363 -10.65 1.99 -13.68
CA VAL A 363 -10.82 0.55 -13.91
C VAL A 363 -10.63 -0.23 -12.60
N LEU A 364 -9.56 0.06 -11.85
CA LEU A 364 -9.27 -0.61 -10.58
C LEU A 364 -10.36 -0.33 -9.54
N ASN A 365 -10.88 0.89 -9.44
CA ASN A 365 -12.00 1.23 -8.55
C ASN A 365 -13.25 0.42 -8.91
N SER A 366 -13.58 0.33 -10.20
CA SER A 366 -14.73 -0.43 -10.69
C SER A 366 -14.62 -1.91 -10.32
N ILE A 367 -13.44 -2.50 -10.53
CA ILE A 367 -13.18 -3.90 -10.18
C ILE A 367 -13.25 -4.10 -8.66
N CYS A 368 -12.59 -3.24 -7.87
CA CYS A 368 -12.59 -3.36 -6.42
C CYS A 368 -14.02 -3.30 -5.86
N LYS A 369 -14.84 -2.35 -6.30
CA LYS A 369 -16.23 -2.20 -5.83
C LYS A 369 -17.11 -3.44 -6.07
N VAL A 370 -16.80 -4.20 -7.11
CA VAL A 370 -17.48 -5.47 -7.44
C VAL A 370 -16.90 -6.64 -6.67
N VAL A 371 -15.57 -6.72 -6.52
CA VAL A 371 -14.89 -7.89 -5.95
C VAL A 371 -14.83 -7.87 -4.42
N GLU A 372 -14.63 -6.71 -3.80
CA GLU A 372 -14.58 -6.56 -2.33
C GLU A 372 -15.78 -7.19 -1.58
N PRO A 373 -17.05 -7.03 -1.99
CA PRO A 373 -18.20 -7.66 -1.33
C PRO A 373 -18.27 -9.19 -1.47
N LEU A 374 -17.52 -9.77 -2.42
CA LEU A 374 -17.54 -11.20 -2.69
C LEU A 374 -16.59 -11.99 -1.79
N VAL A 375 -15.79 -11.31 -0.96
CA VAL A 375 -14.79 -11.96 -0.11
C VAL A 375 -15.46 -12.52 1.15
N ASP A 376 -15.26 -13.82 1.39
CA ASP A 376 -15.88 -14.52 2.52
C ASP A 376 -15.24 -14.15 3.88
N ASP A 377 -16.05 -14.22 4.94
CA ASP A 377 -15.77 -13.77 6.31
C ASP A 377 -15.15 -14.87 7.20
N ILE A 378 -14.58 -15.91 6.59
CA ILE A 378 -13.92 -17.02 7.30
C ILE A 378 -12.75 -16.52 8.16
N HIS A 379 -12.17 -15.37 7.81
CA HIS A 379 -10.98 -14.84 8.47
C HIS A 379 -11.20 -14.51 9.95
N PHE A 380 -12.32 -13.87 10.30
CA PHE A 380 -12.60 -13.46 11.68
C PHE A 380 -12.65 -14.66 12.63
N TRP A 381 -13.44 -15.68 12.27
CA TRP A 381 -13.61 -16.87 13.09
C TRP A 381 -12.31 -17.64 13.26
N ARG A 382 -11.58 -17.86 12.17
CA ARG A 382 -10.26 -18.50 12.26
C ARG A 382 -9.34 -17.74 13.21
N LYS A 383 -9.29 -16.41 13.07
CA LYS A 383 -8.40 -15.56 13.87
C LYS A 383 -8.81 -15.50 15.35
N SER A 384 -10.12 -15.48 15.65
CA SER A 384 -10.59 -15.48 17.03
C SER A 384 -10.21 -16.76 17.78
N TYR A 385 -10.16 -17.92 17.10
CA TYR A 385 -9.66 -19.18 17.67
C TYR A 385 -8.13 -19.24 17.82
N GLU A 386 -7.37 -18.45 17.05
CA GLU A 386 -5.90 -18.38 17.19
C GLU A 386 -5.46 -17.63 18.45
N TYR A 387 -6.32 -16.78 19.02
CA TYR A 387 -6.01 -16.04 20.24
C TYR A 387 -5.96 -16.95 21.47
N LYS A 388 -4.84 -16.90 22.19
CA LYS A 388 -4.66 -17.62 23.45
C LYS A 388 -5.31 -16.84 24.59
N MET A 389 -6.22 -17.49 25.33
CA MET A 389 -6.79 -16.93 26.55
C MET A 389 -5.80 -16.99 27.72
N PRO A 390 -5.83 -16.03 28.67
CA PRO A 390 -6.67 -14.83 28.68
C PRO A 390 -6.11 -13.72 27.77
N LEU A 391 -7.03 -12.95 27.18
CA LEU A 391 -6.67 -11.78 26.37
C LEU A 391 -6.58 -10.52 27.23
N ASN A 392 -5.79 -9.54 26.78
CA ASN A 392 -5.89 -8.21 27.37
C ASN A 392 -7.21 -7.54 26.98
N ALA A 393 -7.65 -6.54 27.74
CA ALA A 393 -8.96 -5.94 27.52
C ALA A 393 -9.06 -5.16 26.19
N ALA A 394 -7.96 -4.70 25.60
CA ALA A 394 -7.98 -4.10 24.27
C ALA A 394 -8.31 -5.14 23.19
N GLU A 395 -7.65 -6.30 23.23
CA GLU A 395 -7.90 -7.43 22.32
C GLU A 395 -9.32 -7.98 22.49
N ALA A 396 -9.77 -8.15 23.74
CA ALA A 396 -11.12 -8.61 24.03
C ALA A 396 -12.18 -7.60 23.53
N ALA A 397 -11.96 -6.30 23.71
CA ALA A 397 -12.86 -5.27 23.21
C ALA A 397 -12.89 -5.20 21.68
N VAL A 398 -11.75 -5.39 21.01
CA VAL A 398 -11.70 -5.47 19.54
C VAL A 398 -12.47 -6.68 19.03
N LEU A 399 -12.28 -7.86 19.65
CA LEU A 399 -13.07 -9.06 19.32
C LEU A 399 -14.57 -8.81 19.50
N GLY A 400 -14.96 -8.24 20.64
CA GLY A 400 -16.34 -7.91 20.94
C GLY A 400 -16.93 -6.91 19.94
N ALA A 401 -16.17 -5.89 19.53
CA ALA A 401 -16.61 -4.89 18.57
C ALA A 401 -16.84 -5.49 17.17
N VAL A 402 -15.91 -6.34 16.70
CA VAL A 402 -16.06 -7.00 15.40
C VAL A 402 -17.22 -8.00 15.40
N LEU A 403 -17.33 -8.82 16.46
CA LEU A 403 -18.45 -9.74 16.62
C LEU A 403 -19.78 -9.00 16.65
N MET A 404 -19.86 -7.92 17.45
CA MET A 404 -21.06 -7.08 17.52
C MET A 404 -21.41 -6.50 16.15
N ALA A 405 -20.43 -6.04 15.38
CA ALA A 405 -20.65 -5.50 14.05
C ALA A 405 -21.22 -6.56 13.10
N GLN A 406 -20.65 -7.78 13.09
CA GLN A 406 -21.17 -8.89 12.29
C GLN A 406 -22.59 -9.29 12.69
N GLN A 407 -22.86 -9.46 13.99
CA GLN A 407 -24.17 -9.90 14.49
C GLN A 407 -25.27 -8.86 14.25
N THR A 408 -24.94 -7.56 14.34
CA THR A 408 -25.87 -6.47 14.06
C THR A 408 -25.92 -6.07 12.59
N LYS A 409 -25.12 -6.73 11.72
CA LYS A 409 -24.90 -6.36 10.32
C LYS A 409 -24.47 -4.89 10.16
N ALA A 410 -23.80 -4.35 11.17
CA ALA A 410 -23.23 -3.02 11.11
C ALA A 410 -22.02 -3.03 10.17
N ARG A 411 -22.02 -2.09 9.24
CA ARG A 411 -20.95 -1.97 8.25
C ARG A 411 -19.86 -0.99 8.67
N VAL A 412 -20.21 -0.04 9.54
CA VAL A 412 -19.33 1.02 10.00
C VAL A 412 -18.96 0.79 11.46
N LEU A 413 -17.66 0.87 11.73
CA LEU A 413 -17.09 0.91 13.07
C LEU A 413 -16.43 2.27 13.27
N ILE A 414 -16.86 3.01 14.29
CA ILE A 414 -16.27 4.31 14.65
C ILE A 414 -15.24 4.10 15.76
N VAL A 415 -14.01 4.56 15.53
CA VAL A 415 -12.88 4.36 16.45
C VAL A 415 -12.13 5.68 16.66
N PRO A 416 -12.35 6.36 17.80
CA PRO A 416 -11.47 7.42 18.25
C PRO A 416 -10.08 6.85 18.56
N THR A 417 -9.03 7.47 18.02
CA THR A 417 -7.66 6.96 18.09
C THR A 417 -6.63 8.08 18.15
N VAL A 418 -5.59 7.88 18.97
CA VAL A 418 -4.44 8.81 19.06
C VAL A 418 -3.23 8.24 18.35
N SER A 419 -2.89 6.97 18.58
CA SER A 419 -1.72 6.32 17.97
C SER A 419 -2.04 5.50 16.71
N GLY A 420 -3.33 5.27 16.40
CA GLY A 420 -3.76 4.36 15.35
C GLY A 420 -3.74 2.87 15.74
N LYS A 421 -3.17 2.49 16.90
CA LYS A 421 -3.00 1.07 17.29
C LYS A 421 -4.31 0.30 17.36
N THR A 422 -5.36 0.85 17.97
CA THR A 422 -6.69 0.20 18.05
C THR A 422 -7.24 -0.09 16.66
N VAL A 423 -7.11 0.85 15.71
CA VAL A 423 -7.56 0.67 14.32
C VAL A 423 -6.80 -0.49 13.67
N ARG A 424 -5.49 -0.59 13.88
CA ARG A 424 -4.69 -1.70 13.35
C ARG A 424 -5.09 -3.05 13.95
N GLN A 425 -5.43 -3.09 15.25
CA GLN A 425 -5.94 -4.30 15.89
C GLN A 425 -7.28 -4.74 15.31
N VAL A 426 -8.19 -3.79 15.03
CA VAL A 426 -9.44 -4.11 14.33
C VAL A 426 -9.15 -4.66 12.94
N ILE A 427 -8.28 -4.02 12.16
CA ILE A 427 -7.91 -4.48 10.80
C ILE A 427 -7.21 -5.84 10.80
N HIS A 428 -6.47 -6.18 11.87
CA HIS A 428 -5.92 -7.52 12.05
C HIS A 428 -7.04 -8.56 12.22
N MET A 429 -8.13 -8.19 12.88
CA MET A 429 -9.27 -9.09 13.12
C MET A 429 -10.25 -9.18 11.95
N CYS A 430 -10.62 -8.05 11.36
CA CYS A 430 -11.57 -7.97 10.27
C CYS A 430 -11.24 -6.80 9.35
N GLN A 431 -11.17 -7.11 8.06
CA GLN A 431 -10.79 -6.17 7.00
C GLN A 431 -11.96 -5.77 6.10
N ASP A 432 -13.18 -6.19 6.46
CA ASP A 432 -14.41 -5.98 5.69
C ASP A 432 -15.27 -4.86 6.27
N LEU A 433 -14.94 -4.37 7.46
CA LEU A 433 -15.58 -3.22 8.09
C LEU A 433 -15.04 -1.90 7.54
N TYR A 434 -15.92 -0.92 7.45
CA TYR A 434 -15.53 0.47 7.24
C TYR A 434 -15.22 1.12 8.57
N ILE A 435 -13.95 1.41 8.80
CA ILE A 435 -13.50 2.00 10.06
C ILE A 435 -13.36 3.50 9.88
N ILE A 436 -14.24 4.26 10.53
CA ILE A 436 -14.09 5.71 10.63
C ILE A 436 -13.19 6.01 11.82
N ALA A 437 -11.94 6.35 11.53
CA ALA A 437 -10.91 6.57 12.54
C ALA A 437 -10.83 8.07 12.87
N ILE A 438 -11.23 8.44 14.09
CA ILE A 438 -11.22 9.84 14.53
C ILE A 438 -9.88 10.15 15.18
N THR A 439 -9.13 11.09 14.62
CA THR A 439 -7.83 11.53 15.16
C THR A 439 -7.76 13.05 15.21
N THR A 440 -6.87 13.58 16.04
CA THR A 440 -6.64 15.03 16.17
C THR A 440 -5.37 15.48 15.43
N THR A 441 -4.65 14.56 14.78
CA THR A 441 -3.37 14.86 14.12
C THR A 441 -3.37 14.41 12.68
N ALA A 442 -2.92 15.29 11.77
CA ALA A 442 -2.79 14.98 10.34
C ALA A 442 -1.85 13.80 10.09
N LEU A 443 -0.69 13.73 10.76
CA LEU A 443 0.26 12.61 10.66
C LEU A 443 -0.43 11.25 10.81
N ARG A 444 -1.24 11.07 11.87
CA ARG A 444 -1.94 9.80 12.11
C ARG A 444 -3.04 9.55 11.10
N ALA A 445 -3.73 10.58 10.64
CA ALA A 445 -4.71 10.45 9.57
C ALA A 445 -4.04 9.97 8.27
N ASN A 446 -2.93 10.60 7.89
CA ASN A 446 -2.14 10.25 6.72
C ASN A 446 -1.60 8.82 6.79
N GLN A 447 -1.07 8.40 7.92
CA GLN A 447 -0.58 7.03 8.14
C GLN A 447 -1.69 5.97 8.04
N LEU A 448 -2.89 6.30 8.52
CA LEU A 448 -4.03 5.38 8.50
C LEU A 448 -4.58 5.13 7.08
N GLN A 449 -4.23 5.98 6.10
CA GLN A 449 -4.56 5.78 4.69
C GLN A 449 -3.99 4.48 4.10
N LEU A 450 -2.94 3.93 4.73
CA LEU A 450 -2.31 2.68 4.35
C LEU A 450 -3.21 1.46 4.57
N PHE A 451 -4.17 1.54 5.49
CA PHE A 451 -4.94 0.38 5.92
C PHE A 451 -6.25 0.25 5.13
N ARG A 452 -6.54 -0.99 4.71
CA ARG A 452 -7.77 -1.33 3.99
C ARG A 452 -9.00 -0.99 4.82
N GLY A 453 -10.02 -0.39 4.20
CA GLY A 453 -11.31 -0.11 4.85
C GLY A 453 -11.25 0.99 5.94
N VAL A 454 -10.08 1.60 6.17
CA VAL A 454 -9.94 2.71 7.11
C VAL A 454 -10.18 4.03 6.40
N PHE A 455 -10.99 4.89 7.02
CA PHE A 455 -11.32 6.24 6.60
C PHE A 455 -11.01 7.19 7.76
N PRO A 456 -9.80 7.77 7.78
CA PRO A 456 -9.41 8.67 8.84
C PRO A 456 -10.10 10.03 8.68
N ILE A 457 -10.62 10.57 9.78
CA ILE A 457 -11.17 11.92 9.86
C ILE A 457 -10.45 12.70 10.96
N ILE A 458 -10.20 13.98 10.67
CA ILE A 458 -9.51 14.88 11.60
C ILE A 458 -10.57 15.65 12.39
N TYR A 459 -10.49 15.58 13.71
CA TYR A 459 -11.32 16.35 14.63
C TYR A 459 -10.51 17.51 15.18
N ASP A 460 -10.86 18.72 14.74
CA ASP A 460 -10.17 19.98 15.01
C ASP A 460 -10.98 20.95 15.91
N LYS A 461 -12.14 20.50 16.40
CA LYS A 461 -13.00 21.30 17.29
C LYS A 461 -12.40 21.42 18.69
N LYS A 462 -12.80 22.47 19.42
CA LYS A 462 -12.34 22.74 20.78
C LYS A 462 -12.70 21.60 21.73
N PHE A 463 -11.71 21.16 22.52
CA PHE A 463 -11.90 20.13 23.53
C PHE A 463 -12.85 20.59 24.64
N SER A 464 -13.75 19.70 25.04
CA SER A 464 -14.54 19.87 26.26
C SER A 464 -13.77 19.34 27.47
N LYS A 465 -13.82 20.05 28.60
CA LYS A 465 -13.25 19.57 29.88
C LYS A 465 -13.94 18.29 30.38
N ASN A 466 -15.21 18.09 30.01
CA ASN A 466 -15.94 16.89 30.34
C ASN A 466 -15.68 15.83 29.27
N TRP A 467 -14.98 14.75 29.67
CA TRP A 467 -14.59 13.65 28.80
C TRP A 467 -15.75 13.01 28.03
N ASN A 468 -16.87 12.74 28.70
CA ASN A 468 -18.02 12.09 28.05
C ASN A 468 -18.60 13.01 26.97
N LYS A 469 -18.79 14.30 27.29
CA LYS A 469 -19.28 15.28 26.32
C LYS A 469 -18.31 15.44 25.13
N ASP A 470 -17.00 15.45 25.39
CA ASP A 470 -15.98 15.52 24.34
C ASP A 470 -16.02 14.30 23.42
N MET A 471 -16.09 13.11 24.02
CA MET A 471 -16.14 11.85 23.29
C MET A 471 -17.42 11.72 22.46
N ASP A 472 -18.57 12.09 23.03
CA ASP A 472 -19.86 12.10 22.34
C ASP A 472 -19.83 13.07 21.16
N ALA A 473 -19.25 14.27 21.33
CA ALA A 473 -19.11 15.24 20.25
C ALA A 473 -18.23 14.72 19.09
N ARG A 474 -17.16 13.97 19.39
CA ARG A 474 -16.33 13.31 18.37
C ARG A 474 -17.12 12.23 17.63
N ILE A 475 -17.84 11.38 18.36
CA ILE A 475 -18.65 10.30 17.77
C ILE A 475 -19.76 10.89 16.89
N GLN A 476 -20.47 11.90 17.37
CA GLN A 476 -21.49 12.60 16.60
C GLN A 476 -20.91 13.24 15.34
N PHE A 477 -19.72 13.85 15.43
CA PHE A 477 -19.02 14.35 14.25
C PHE A 477 -18.75 13.23 13.23
N ALA A 478 -18.29 12.06 13.68
CA ALA A 478 -18.07 10.90 12.81
C ALA A 478 -19.37 10.34 12.21
N VAL A 479 -20.46 10.28 12.97
CA VAL A 479 -21.78 9.86 12.48
C VAL A 479 -22.30 10.84 11.42
N ALA A 480 -22.23 12.15 11.69
CA ALA A 480 -22.61 13.18 10.72
C ALA A 480 -21.77 13.09 9.43
N TYR A 481 -20.45 12.88 9.56
CA TYR A 481 -19.57 12.62 8.43
C TYR A 481 -20.03 11.38 7.66
N ALA A 482 -20.26 10.26 8.36
CA ALA A 482 -20.70 9.01 7.75
C ALA A 482 -22.03 9.15 7.00
N ILE A 483 -23.01 9.87 7.55
CA ILE A 483 -24.32 10.11 6.92
C ILE A 483 -24.16 11.02 5.69
N LYS A 484 -23.44 12.15 5.83
CA LYS A 484 -23.17 13.09 4.74
C LYS A 484 -22.56 12.39 3.52
N PHE A 485 -21.74 11.39 3.79
CA PHE A 485 -21.00 10.62 2.80
C PHE A 485 -21.65 9.27 2.45
N GLU A 486 -22.86 9.02 2.94
CA GLU A 486 -23.68 7.83 2.72
C GLU A 486 -23.05 6.50 3.15
N ALA A 487 -22.09 6.57 4.07
CA ALA A 487 -21.53 5.39 4.73
C ALA A 487 -22.49 4.80 5.74
N LEU A 488 -23.28 5.69 6.35
CA LEU A 488 -24.43 5.34 7.15
C LEU A 488 -25.69 5.89 6.51
N LYS A 489 -26.77 5.11 6.61
CA LYS A 489 -28.11 5.47 6.19
C LYS A 489 -29.05 5.45 7.38
N GLU A 490 -30.22 6.05 7.23
CA GLU A 490 -31.29 5.95 8.22
C GLU A 490 -31.59 4.48 8.54
N ASN A 491 -31.78 4.16 9.83
CA ASN A 491 -32.00 2.81 10.34
C ASN A 491 -30.84 1.82 10.11
N SER A 492 -29.66 2.28 9.71
CA SER A 492 -28.46 1.43 9.67
C SER A 492 -27.77 1.36 11.03
N ASN A 493 -27.24 0.18 11.34
CA ASN A 493 -26.49 -0.05 12.56
C ASN A 493 -25.01 0.35 12.38
N TYR A 494 -24.44 0.91 13.45
CA TYR A 494 -23.01 1.17 13.56
C TYR A 494 -22.50 0.75 14.94
N VAL A 495 -21.22 0.41 15.01
CA VAL A 495 -20.56 0.07 16.28
C VAL A 495 -19.56 1.16 16.62
N VAL A 496 -19.39 1.42 17.92
CA VAL A 496 -18.39 2.35 18.44
C VAL A 496 -17.47 1.59 19.38
N LEU A 497 -16.16 1.70 19.14
CA LEU A 497 -15.11 1.21 20.03
C LEU A 497 -14.29 2.39 20.53
N ARG A 498 -14.49 2.75 21.80
CA ARG A 498 -13.90 3.94 22.43
C ARG A 498 -13.31 3.64 23.80
N LYS A 499 -12.59 4.61 24.34
CA LYS A 499 -12.21 4.62 25.75
C LYS A 499 -13.42 4.92 26.64
N SER A 500 -13.51 4.25 27.79
CA SER A 500 -14.52 4.58 28.81
C SER A 500 -14.17 5.88 29.51
N LEU A 501 -12.90 6.02 29.93
CA LEU A 501 -12.37 7.13 30.72
C LEU A 501 -11.15 7.74 30.04
N PRO A 502 -10.78 9.00 30.35
CA PRO A 502 -9.60 9.63 29.77
C PRO A 502 -8.30 8.91 30.18
N THR A 503 -8.28 8.33 31.37
CA THR A 503 -7.15 7.59 31.96
C THR A 503 -7.01 6.17 31.42
N SER A 504 -8.02 5.64 30.70
CA SER A 504 -7.96 4.29 30.12
C SER A 504 -6.78 4.18 29.16
N SER A 505 -6.01 3.10 29.27
CA SER A 505 -4.83 2.90 28.42
C SER A 505 -5.18 2.53 26.97
N TYR A 506 -6.33 1.89 26.76
CA TYR A 506 -6.81 1.37 25.48
C TYR A 506 -8.32 1.60 25.34
N ASN A 507 -8.87 1.37 24.14
CA ASN A 507 -10.32 1.42 23.93
C ASN A 507 -10.92 0.09 24.42
N GLU A 508 -11.77 0.16 25.44
CA GLU A 508 -12.37 -0.99 26.12
C GLU A 508 -13.91 -0.96 26.14
N HIS A 509 -14.52 0.16 25.72
CA HIS A 509 -15.96 0.31 25.67
C HIS A 509 -16.50 0.08 24.26
N VAL A 510 -17.33 -0.96 24.12
CA VAL A 510 -18.00 -1.33 22.86
C VAL A 510 -19.50 -1.06 22.99
N SER A 511 -20.08 -0.45 21.96
CA SER A 511 -21.53 -0.18 21.92
C SER A 511 -22.06 -0.24 20.50
N ALA A 512 -23.27 -0.77 20.32
CA ALA A 512 -24.01 -0.76 19.05
C ALA A 512 -25.08 0.33 19.11
N TRP A 513 -25.26 0.99 17.97
CA TRP A 513 -26.18 2.11 17.80
C TRP A 513 -26.88 1.99 16.46
N THR A 514 -28.00 2.68 16.33
CA THR A 514 -28.76 2.80 15.08
C THR A 514 -28.89 4.27 14.74
N VAL A 515 -28.71 4.63 13.46
CA VAL A 515 -28.92 6.02 13.01
C VAL A 515 -30.40 6.36 13.09
N LEU A 516 -30.74 7.35 13.92
CA LEU A 516 -32.12 7.80 14.14
C LEU A 516 -32.42 9.02 13.26
N SER A 517 -33.55 9.01 12.58
CA SER A 517 -33.86 9.94 11.48
C SER A 517 -34.05 11.40 11.89
N SER A 518 -34.43 11.68 13.14
CA SER A 518 -34.84 12.99 13.59
C SER A 518 -33.70 13.81 14.19
N GLU A 519 -32.96 13.22 15.15
CA GLU A 519 -31.92 13.93 15.92
C GLU A 519 -30.62 14.08 15.13
N ASP A 520 -30.16 13.04 14.43
CA ASP A 520 -28.92 13.08 13.64
C ASP A 520 -29.05 14.02 12.43
N LYS A 521 -30.25 14.09 11.81
CA LYS A 521 -30.54 15.05 10.73
C LYS A 521 -30.71 16.48 11.25
N LEU A 522 -31.29 16.69 12.44
CA LEU A 522 -31.38 18.02 13.05
C LEU A 522 -30.00 18.55 13.43
N MET A 523 -29.11 17.68 13.92
CA MET A 523 -27.73 18.03 14.26
C MET A 523 -26.86 18.28 13.01
N LEU A 524 -27.09 17.55 11.91
CA LEU A 524 -26.55 17.89 10.59
C LEU A 524 -27.00 19.29 10.15
N ARG A 525 -28.27 19.66 10.36
CA ARG A 525 -28.77 21.02 10.06
C ARG A 525 -28.18 22.09 10.98
N ILE A 526 -27.87 21.78 12.23
CA ILE A 526 -27.22 22.72 13.17
C ILE A 526 -25.76 22.92 12.78
N ALA A 527 -25.03 21.85 12.48
CA ALA A 527 -23.66 21.91 11.98
C ALA A 527 -23.58 22.58 10.59
N ASP A 528 -24.54 22.31 9.70
CA ASP A 528 -24.67 23.00 8.43
C ASP A 528 -25.06 24.46 8.61
N LYS A 529 -25.87 24.85 9.60
CA LYS A 529 -26.17 26.28 9.87
C LYS A 529 -24.95 27.06 10.36
N GLU A 530 -24.12 26.45 11.21
CA GLU A 530 -22.83 27.03 11.62
C GLU A 530 -21.84 27.11 10.45
N ALA A 531 -21.88 26.15 9.51
CA ALA A 531 -21.07 26.18 8.30
C ALA A 531 -21.62 27.11 7.19
N GLN A 532 -22.95 27.23 7.07
CA GLN A 532 -23.66 28.05 6.08
C GLN A 532 -23.62 29.54 6.42
N ALA A 533 -23.38 29.91 7.68
CA ALA A 533 -22.99 31.28 8.04
C ALA A 533 -21.71 31.74 7.31
N HIS A 534 -20.96 30.81 6.71
CA HIS A 534 -19.70 31.06 6.04
C HIS A 534 -19.59 30.67 4.56
N LEU A 535 -20.61 30.14 3.85
CA LEU A 535 -20.59 30.06 2.38
C LEU A 535 -21.94 29.67 1.74
N THR A 536 -22.33 30.43 0.74
CA THR A 536 -23.33 30.14 -0.30
C THR A 536 -22.71 29.28 -1.40
N TYR A 537 -23.41 28.20 -1.77
CA TYR A 537 -23.50 27.50 -3.07
C TYR A 537 -23.49 25.98 -2.92
N SER A 538 -24.58 25.38 -3.38
CA SER A 538 -24.75 23.96 -3.62
C SER A 538 -24.20 23.57 -4.98
N GLU A 539 -23.46 22.47 -5.06
CA GLU A 539 -23.66 21.39 -6.04
C GLU A 539 -22.75 20.20 -5.71
N LYS A 540 -23.38 19.02 -5.57
CA LYS A 540 -22.81 17.66 -5.44
C LYS A 540 -21.40 17.55 -4.83
N MET A 541 -21.33 17.55 -3.49
CA MET A 541 -20.13 17.25 -2.72
C MET A 541 -19.65 15.79 -2.96
N TYR A 542 -18.38 15.67 -3.35
CA TYR A 542 -17.68 14.41 -3.57
C TYR A 542 -17.23 13.78 -2.24
N CYS A 543 -17.32 12.46 -2.13
CA CYS A 543 -16.93 11.69 -0.96
C CYS A 543 -15.63 10.90 -1.24
N PRO A 544 -14.60 10.95 -0.37
CA PRO A 544 -13.45 10.05 -0.47
C PRO A 544 -13.82 8.58 -0.22
N MET A 545 -14.99 8.34 0.37
CA MET A 545 -15.58 7.00 0.44
C MET A 545 -16.27 6.63 -0.89
N ARG A 546 -17.13 7.45 -1.54
CA ARG A 546 -17.98 7.09 -2.73
C ARG A 546 -17.27 6.64 -4.02
N GLN A 547 -15.94 6.53 -4.06
CA GLN A 547 -15.17 6.32 -5.29
C GLN A 547 -14.72 4.89 -5.53
#